data_AF-A0A7J6JHG2-F1
#
_entry.id   AF-A0A7J6JHG2-F1
#
_cell.length_a   1.000
_cell.length_b   1.000
_cell.length_c   1.000
_cell.angle_alpha   90.00
_cell.angle_beta   90.00
_cell.angle_gamma   90.00
#
_symmetry.space_group_name_H-M   'P 1'
#
loop_
_entity.id
_entity.type
_entity.pdbx_description
1 polymer ?
#
loop_
_entity_poly.entity_id
_entity_poly.type
_entity_poly.pdbx_seq_one_letter_code
_entity_poly.pdbx_strand_id
1 'polypeptide(L)'
;MSVPDSVSLLLGKPLSEEEYFQAATLGWMTELLQAFFLVSDDMMDGSITRRGKPCWYRHEGVGNIAINDSFMLEAAIYTLLKRFFREHASYVDLIELFHEVTFQTELGQLCDLLTAPEEQVNLDNFSMEKYRFIVIYKTAYYSFYLPVALALHCLNIATPKNLKQAEDILIPLGEYFQIQDDYLDNFGLPEHIGKIGTDIQDNKCSWLVNQALQLATPEQRQILEDNYGQKDKEKEAVIKKLYDDMKLKERFEEFEEKRATEIKDMINNIDESEGLKKGIFEAFLAKIYKRSK
;
A
#
# COMPACT_ATOMS: atom_id res chain seq x y z
N MET A 1 3.54 6.75 7.63
CA MET A 1 3.97 7.95 8.38
C MET A 1 3.28 9.14 7.74
N SER A 2 2.89 10.16 8.48
CA SER A 2 2.17 11.29 7.90
C SER A 2 3.12 12.35 7.33
N VAL A 3 2.64 13.21 6.42
CA VAL A 3 3.43 14.35 5.91
C VAL A 3 3.95 15.25 7.06
N PRO A 4 3.18 15.59 8.10
CA PRO A 4 3.69 16.28 9.29
C PRO A 4 4.86 15.59 9.98
N ASP A 5 4.81 14.27 10.15
CA ASP A 5 5.90 13.52 10.77
C ASP A 5 7.18 13.63 9.91
N SER A 6 7.04 13.46 8.59
CA SER A 6 8.14 13.59 7.63
C SER A 6 8.77 14.99 7.69
N VAL A 7 7.95 16.05 7.69
CA VAL A 7 8.45 17.44 7.79
C VAL A 7 9.17 17.67 9.12
N SER A 8 8.62 17.19 10.23
CA SER A 8 9.25 17.34 11.55
C SER A 8 10.60 16.63 11.62
N LEU A 9 10.69 15.43 11.05
CA LEU A 9 11.94 14.65 10.99
C LEU A 9 12.97 15.29 10.06
N LEU A 10 12.57 15.85 8.91
CA LEU A 10 13.46 16.59 8.00
C LEU A 10 14.04 17.84 8.68
N LEU A 11 13.22 18.58 9.43
CA LEU A 11 13.65 19.79 10.15
C LEU A 11 14.41 19.49 11.45
N GLY A 12 14.28 18.29 12.01
CA GLY A 12 14.87 17.93 13.31
C GLY A 12 14.29 18.70 14.49
N LYS A 13 13.06 19.22 14.37
CA LYS A 13 12.38 20.01 15.40
C LYS A 13 10.85 19.83 15.37
N PRO A 14 10.14 20.14 16.45
CA PRO A 14 8.69 20.33 16.42
C PRO A 14 8.28 21.42 15.43
N LEU A 15 7.12 21.24 14.79
CA LEU A 15 6.58 22.17 13.81
C LEU A 15 5.99 23.41 14.49
N SER A 16 6.19 24.58 13.88
CA SER A 16 5.37 25.76 14.18
C SER A 16 3.92 25.52 13.74
N GLU A 17 3.00 26.37 14.18
CA GLU A 17 1.58 26.28 13.77
C GLU A 17 1.42 26.38 12.25
N GLU A 18 2.18 27.26 11.61
CA GLU A 18 2.17 27.43 10.15
C GLU A 18 2.78 26.23 9.41
N GLU A 19 3.95 25.74 9.86
CA GLU A 19 4.59 24.55 9.31
C GLU A 19 3.67 23.31 9.44
N TYR A 20 3.02 23.16 10.60
CA TYR A 20 2.05 22.10 10.83
C TYR A 20 0.85 22.22 9.92
N PHE A 21 0.27 23.42 9.79
CA PHE A 21 -0.90 23.64 8.93
C PHE A 21 -0.62 23.26 7.48
N GLN A 22 0.52 23.69 6.92
CA GLN A 22 0.92 23.33 5.55
C GLN A 22 1.13 21.82 5.40
N ALA A 23 1.94 21.22 6.28
CA ALA A 23 2.24 19.80 6.22
C ALA A 23 0.98 18.92 6.42
N ALA A 24 0.10 19.30 7.35
CA ALA A 24 -1.14 18.59 7.61
C ALA A 24 -2.13 18.73 6.44
N THR A 25 -2.15 19.88 5.77
CA THR A 25 -2.98 20.08 4.57
C THR A 25 -2.56 19.12 3.45
N LEU A 26 -1.26 18.96 3.20
CA LEU A 26 -0.74 17.95 2.27
C LEU A 26 -1.03 16.52 2.74
N GLY A 27 -0.89 16.25 4.05
CA GLY A 27 -1.25 14.96 4.63
C GLY A 27 -2.72 14.60 4.43
N TRP A 28 -3.64 15.55 4.61
CA TRP A 28 -5.06 15.35 4.34
C TRP A 28 -5.35 15.11 2.85
N MET A 29 -4.58 15.70 1.94
CA MET A 29 -4.70 15.39 0.50
C MET A 29 -4.27 13.96 0.20
N THR A 30 -3.23 13.43 0.85
CA THR A 30 -2.88 12.01 0.75
C THR A 30 -3.98 11.09 1.28
N GLU A 31 -4.63 11.48 2.39
CA GLU A 31 -5.78 10.73 2.93
C GLU A 31 -7.02 10.80 2.01
N LEU A 32 -7.26 11.94 1.34
CA LEU A 32 -8.29 12.06 0.31
C LEU A 32 -7.99 11.19 -0.91
N LEU A 33 -6.72 11.13 -1.34
CA LEU A 33 -6.29 10.24 -2.42
C LEU A 33 -6.52 8.78 -2.06
N GLN A 34 -6.13 8.38 -0.85
CA GLN A 34 -6.43 7.04 -0.36
C GLN A 34 -7.93 6.79 -0.30
N ALA A 35 -8.73 7.74 0.19
CA ALA A 35 -10.18 7.59 0.27
C ALA A 35 -10.83 7.43 -1.11
N PHE A 36 -10.35 8.18 -2.12
CA PHE A 36 -10.75 8.00 -3.52
C PHE A 36 -10.55 6.55 -3.98
N PHE A 37 -9.33 6.01 -3.80
CA PHE A 37 -9.04 4.63 -4.17
C PHE A 37 -9.83 3.60 -3.37
N LEU A 38 -9.98 3.78 -2.06
CA LEU A 38 -10.71 2.81 -1.23
C LEU A 38 -12.20 2.76 -1.57
N VAL A 39 -12.84 3.90 -1.88
CA VAL A 39 -14.25 3.93 -2.27
C VAL A 39 -14.46 3.23 -3.60
N SER A 40 -13.57 3.45 -4.58
CA SER A 40 -13.67 2.78 -5.88
C SER A 40 -13.31 1.30 -5.81
N ASP A 41 -12.27 0.93 -5.06
CA ASP A 41 -11.82 -0.45 -4.80
C ASP A 41 -12.93 -1.27 -4.13
N ASP A 42 -13.58 -0.74 -3.08
CA ASP A 42 -14.70 -1.40 -2.41
C ASP A 42 -15.83 -1.78 -3.39
N MET A 43 -16.08 -0.95 -4.40
CA MET A 43 -17.08 -1.22 -5.42
C MET A 43 -16.63 -2.28 -6.43
N MET A 44 -15.36 -2.21 -6.87
CA MET A 44 -14.79 -3.16 -7.83
C MET A 44 -14.71 -4.58 -7.24
N ASP A 45 -14.32 -4.68 -5.97
CA ASP A 45 -14.17 -5.95 -5.23
C ASP A 45 -15.48 -6.43 -4.59
N GLY A 46 -16.58 -5.70 -4.73
CA GLY A 46 -17.84 -6.07 -4.10
C GLY A 46 -17.79 -6.14 -2.56
N SER A 47 -16.86 -5.40 -1.94
CA SER A 47 -16.56 -5.43 -0.50
C SER A 47 -17.79 -5.12 0.39
N ILE A 48 -17.81 -5.70 1.60
CA ILE A 48 -18.93 -5.57 2.55
C ILE A 48 -18.62 -4.49 3.59
N THR A 49 -17.42 -4.50 4.18
CA THR A 49 -17.04 -3.59 5.27
C THR A 49 -15.66 -2.98 5.07
N ARG A 50 -15.50 -1.71 5.45
CA ARG A 50 -14.23 -0.96 5.48
C ARG A 50 -14.16 -0.19 6.80
N ARG A 51 -13.01 -0.25 7.50
CA ARG A 51 -12.78 0.47 8.78
C ARG A 51 -13.88 0.19 9.83
N GLY A 52 -14.34 -1.06 9.93
CA GLY A 52 -15.35 -1.51 10.91
C GLY A 52 -16.79 -1.07 10.61
N LYS A 53 -17.07 -0.51 9.42
CA LYS A 53 -18.40 -0.07 8.99
C LYS A 53 -18.72 -0.59 7.58
N PRO A 54 -19.98 -0.58 7.14
CA PRO A 54 -20.30 -0.88 5.75
C PRO A 54 -19.50 -0.01 4.77
N CYS A 55 -19.09 -0.57 3.63
CA CYS A 55 -18.47 0.19 2.54
C CYS A 55 -19.41 1.31 2.08
N TRP A 56 -18.86 2.43 1.59
CA TRP A 56 -19.66 3.62 1.27
C TRP A 56 -20.84 3.33 0.33
N TYR A 57 -20.59 2.59 -0.76
CA TYR A 57 -21.61 2.23 -1.75
C TYR A 57 -22.72 1.31 -1.21
N ARG A 58 -22.52 0.65 -0.06
CA ARG A 58 -23.50 -0.22 0.60
C ARG A 58 -24.47 0.55 1.50
N HIS A 59 -24.23 1.83 1.76
CA HIS A 59 -25.17 2.66 2.52
C HIS A 59 -26.48 2.87 1.75
N GLU A 60 -27.61 2.86 2.48
CA GLU A 60 -28.93 3.11 1.91
C GLU A 60 -28.96 4.46 1.18
N GLY A 61 -29.39 4.45 -0.08
CA GLY A 61 -29.46 5.64 -0.92
C GLY A 61 -28.15 6.04 -1.63
N VAL A 62 -27.02 5.35 -1.40
CA VAL A 62 -25.74 5.64 -2.07
C VAL A 62 -25.60 4.81 -3.35
N GLY A 63 -25.39 3.49 -3.25
CA GLY A 63 -25.20 2.62 -4.41
C GLY A 63 -24.13 3.16 -5.37
N ASN A 64 -24.47 3.25 -6.67
CA ASN A 64 -23.55 3.73 -7.70
C ASN A 64 -23.21 5.23 -7.62
N ILE A 65 -23.87 6.02 -6.76
CA ILE A 65 -23.47 7.42 -6.50
C ILE A 65 -22.03 7.47 -5.97
N ALA A 66 -21.60 6.44 -5.25
CA ALA A 66 -20.24 6.30 -4.74
C ALA A 66 -19.14 6.42 -5.83
N ILE A 67 -19.45 6.13 -7.10
CA ILE A 67 -18.53 6.35 -8.22
C ILE A 67 -18.22 7.84 -8.38
N ASN A 68 -19.25 8.68 -8.40
CA ASN A 68 -19.05 10.12 -8.50
C ASN A 68 -18.47 10.69 -7.20
N ASP A 69 -18.87 10.16 -6.04
CA ASP A 69 -18.32 10.60 -4.76
C ASP A 69 -16.80 10.34 -4.68
N SER A 70 -16.31 9.25 -5.27
CA SER A 70 -14.87 8.98 -5.35
C SER A 70 -14.15 10.03 -6.21
N PHE A 71 -14.71 10.41 -7.37
CA PHE A 71 -14.15 11.50 -8.19
C PHE A 71 -14.14 12.83 -7.46
N MET A 72 -15.14 13.09 -6.61
CA MET A 72 -15.17 14.30 -5.78
C MET A 72 -14.06 14.32 -4.72
N LEU A 73 -13.70 13.16 -4.15
CA LEU A 73 -12.57 13.04 -3.22
C LEU A 73 -11.25 13.39 -3.90
N GLU A 74 -11.04 12.92 -5.12
CA GLU A 74 -9.86 13.26 -5.92
C GLU A 74 -9.86 14.76 -6.30
N ALA A 75 -10.97 15.28 -6.82
CA ALA A 75 -11.09 16.69 -7.21
C ALA A 75 -10.87 17.67 -6.04
N ALA A 76 -11.20 17.25 -4.81
CA ALA A 76 -10.95 18.03 -3.61
C ALA A 76 -9.45 18.27 -3.37
N ILE A 77 -8.57 17.33 -3.74
CA ILE A 77 -7.11 17.48 -3.63
C ILE A 77 -6.65 18.72 -4.39
N TYR A 78 -7.02 18.82 -5.67
CA TYR A 78 -6.62 19.93 -6.53
C TYR A 78 -7.28 21.26 -6.15
N THR A 79 -8.48 21.21 -5.59
CA THR A 79 -9.15 22.39 -5.02
C THR A 79 -8.37 22.92 -3.81
N LEU A 80 -7.93 22.04 -2.92
CA LEU A 80 -7.14 22.40 -1.75
C LEU A 80 -5.71 22.84 -2.14
N LEU A 81 -5.07 22.18 -3.10
CA LEU A 81 -3.73 22.54 -3.60
C LEU A 81 -3.75 23.96 -4.15
N LYS A 82 -4.70 24.26 -5.04
CA LYS A 82 -4.88 25.61 -5.58
C LYS A 82 -5.16 26.63 -4.49
N ARG A 83 -5.94 26.28 -3.46
CA ARG A 83 -6.31 27.21 -2.38
C ARG A 83 -5.11 27.58 -1.51
N PHE A 84 -4.30 26.60 -1.12
CA PHE A 84 -3.28 26.78 -0.08
C PHE A 84 -1.85 26.86 -0.62
N PHE A 85 -1.58 26.35 -1.82
CA PHE A 85 -0.23 26.22 -2.36
C PHE A 85 -0.02 26.94 -3.70
N ARG A 86 -1.01 27.65 -4.26
CA ARG A 86 -0.87 28.33 -5.57
C ARG A 86 0.32 29.30 -5.69
N GLU A 87 0.78 29.86 -4.57
CA GLU A 87 1.91 30.80 -4.50
C GLU A 87 3.18 30.12 -3.95
N HIS A 88 3.11 28.85 -3.58
CA HIS A 88 4.25 28.07 -3.13
C HIS A 88 5.18 27.79 -4.31
N ALA A 89 6.49 27.85 -4.09
CA ALA A 89 7.48 27.69 -5.17
C ALA A 89 7.37 26.31 -5.86
N SER A 90 7.11 25.25 -5.09
CA SER A 90 6.86 23.90 -5.62
C SER A 90 5.40 23.61 -5.99
N TYR A 91 4.55 24.61 -6.28
CA TYR A 91 3.14 24.36 -6.64
C TYR A 91 2.97 23.39 -7.81
N VAL A 92 3.77 23.56 -8.87
CA VAL A 92 3.73 22.70 -10.06
C VAL A 92 4.20 21.29 -9.70
N ASP A 93 5.32 21.17 -8.99
CA ASP A 93 5.85 19.87 -8.57
C ASP A 93 4.85 19.09 -7.71
N LEU A 94 4.14 19.76 -6.79
CA LEU A 94 3.11 19.14 -5.97
C LEU A 94 1.96 18.60 -6.81
N ILE A 95 1.50 19.35 -7.82
CA ILE A 95 0.44 18.91 -8.74
C ILE A 95 0.91 17.69 -9.55
N GLU A 96 2.10 17.78 -10.15
CA GLU A 96 2.66 16.71 -10.97
C GLU A 96 2.86 15.44 -10.14
N LEU A 97 3.35 15.56 -8.91
CA LEU A 97 3.54 14.43 -8.00
C LEU A 97 2.21 13.74 -7.65
N PHE A 98 1.14 14.49 -7.37
CA PHE A 98 -0.17 13.88 -7.14
C PHE A 98 -0.68 13.15 -8.39
N HIS A 99 -0.59 13.77 -9.57
CA HIS A 99 -1.03 13.13 -10.81
C HIS A 99 -0.21 11.86 -11.15
N GLU A 100 1.11 11.91 -11.00
CA GLU A 100 1.98 10.77 -11.26
C GLU A 100 1.67 9.62 -10.32
N VAL A 101 1.55 9.87 -9.02
CA VAL A 101 1.24 8.83 -8.03
C VAL A 101 -0.18 8.28 -8.21
N THR A 102 -1.16 9.11 -8.58
CA THR A 102 -2.50 8.64 -8.95
C THR A 102 -2.41 7.68 -10.13
N PHE A 103 -1.75 8.06 -11.22
CA PHE A 103 -1.62 7.23 -12.41
C PHE A 103 -0.87 5.92 -12.12
N GLN A 104 0.22 5.97 -11.34
CA GLN A 104 0.93 4.78 -10.88
C GLN A 104 0.00 3.85 -10.10
N THR A 105 -0.81 4.39 -9.19
CA THR A 105 -1.75 3.61 -8.39
C THR A 105 -2.82 2.96 -9.26
N GLU A 106 -3.37 3.68 -10.23
CA GLU A 106 -4.32 3.15 -11.21
C GLU A 106 -3.72 2.05 -12.09
N LEU A 107 -2.46 2.17 -12.51
CA LEU A 107 -1.75 1.10 -13.24
C LEU A 107 -1.63 -0.16 -12.39
N GLY A 108 -1.29 -0.01 -11.11
CA GLY A 108 -1.24 -1.11 -10.16
C GLY A 108 -2.62 -1.77 -9.99
N GLN A 109 -3.68 -0.97 -9.83
CA GLN A 109 -5.06 -1.45 -9.72
C GLN A 109 -5.51 -2.20 -10.98
N LEU A 110 -5.22 -1.66 -12.17
CA LEU A 110 -5.55 -2.31 -13.43
C LEU A 110 -4.86 -3.68 -13.54
N CYS A 111 -3.57 -3.74 -13.18
CA CYS A 111 -2.83 -5.00 -13.17
C CYS A 111 -3.44 -6.01 -12.17
N ASP A 112 -3.87 -5.56 -11.00
CA ASP A 112 -4.53 -6.41 -9.99
C ASP A 112 -5.80 -7.04 -10.56
N LEU A 113 -6.71 -6.22 -11.11
CA LEU A 113 -7.98 -6.66 -11.67
C LEU A 113 -7.80 -7.62 -12.87
N LEU A 114 -6.81 -7.37 -13.74
CA LEU A 114 -6.51 -8.24 -14.88
C LEU A 114 -5.81 -9.54 -14.45
N THR A 115 -5.09 -9.52 -13.32
CA THR A 115 -4.36 -10.69 -12.83
C THR A 115 -5.30 -11.66 -12.10
N ALA A 116 -6.26 -11.13 -11.35
CA ALA A 116 -7.10 -11.85 -10.40
C ALA A 116 -8.61 -11.62 -10.62
N PRO A 117 -9.18 -11.90 -11.82
CA PRO A 117 -10.62 -11.76 -12.01
C PRO A 117 -11.38 -12.78 -11.14
N GLU A 118 -12.37 -12.33 -10.37
CA GLU A 118 -13.16 -13.21 -9.47
C GLU A 118 -13.98 -14.25 -10.24
N GLU A 119 -14.43 -13.94 -11.46
CA GLU A 119 -15.28 -14.82 -12.27
C GLU A 119 -14.49 -15.97 -12.92
N GLN A 120 -13.17 -15.86 -13.03
CA GLN A 120 -12.33 -16.83 -13.72
C GLN A 120 -11.00 -17.04 -12.98
N VAL A 121 -10.98 -18.03 -12.09
CA VAL A 121 -9.76 -18.47 -11.41
C VAL A 121 -8.77 -19.07 -12.42
N ASN A 122 -7.58 -18.49 -12.51
CA ASN A 122 -6.49 -18.98 -13.35
C ASN A 122 -5.13 -18.74 -12.66
N LEU A 123 -4.63 -19.76 -11.96
CA LEU A 123 -3.37 -19.66 -11.22
C LEU A 123 -2.14 -19.54 -12.12
N ASP A 124 -2.22 -19.91 -13.41
CA ASP A 124 -1.13 -19.66 -14.37
C ASP A 124 -0.94 -18.17 -14.66
N ASN A 125 -1.96 -17.36 -14.38
CA ASN A 125 -1.86 -15.91 -14.54
C ASN A 125 -1.04 -15.27 -13.41
N PHE A 126 -0.84 -15.96 -12.28
CA PHE A 126 -0.11 -15.43 -11.14
C PHE A 126 1.39 -15.57 -11.33
N SER A 127 2.12 -14.53 -10.95
CA SER A 127 3.58 -14.57 -10.90
C SER A 127 4.09 -13.55 -9.89
N MET A 128 5.28 -13.83 -9.33
CA MET A 128 5.96 -12.86 -8.46
C MET A 128 6.28 -11.55 -9.19
N GLU A 129 6.45 -11.56 -10.51
CA GLU A 129 6.67 -10.34 -11.30
C GLU A 129 5.42 -9.44 -11.27
N LYS A 130 4.24 -10.02 -11.56
CA LYS A 130 2.96 -9.29 -11.50
C LYS A 130 2.63 -8.86 -10.08
N TYR A 131 2.81 -9.75 -9.10
CA TYR A 131 2.63 -9.41 -7.70
C TYR A 131 3.46 -8.18 -7.31
N ARG A 132 4.76 -8.18 -7.62
CA ARG A 132 5.64 -7.04 -7.32
C ARG A 132 5.21 -5.78 -8.04
N PHE A 133 4.79 -5.87 -9.31
CA PHE A 133 4.24 -4.74 -10.03
C PHE A 133 2.99 -4.18 -9.35
N ILE A 134 2.02 -5.04 -9.03
CA ILE A 134 0.79 -4.68 -8.32
C ILE A 134 1.14 -3.97 -7.02
N VAL A 135 1.94 -4.58 -6.15
CA VAL A 135 2.27 -4.01 -4.84
C VAL A 135 3.01 -2.68 -4.92
N ILE A 136 4.00 -2.57 -5.81
CA ILE A 136 4.78 -1.34 -5.96
C ILE A 136 3.89 -0.21 -6.44
N TYR A 137 3.12 -0.45 -7.50
CA TYR A 137 2.32 0.58 -8.16
C TYR A 137 1.03 0.89 -7.40
N LYS A 138 0.27 -0.13 -6.98
CA LYS A 138 -1.00 0.02 -6.26
C LYS A 138 -0.82 0.54 -4.84
N THR A 139 0.30 0.24 -4.17
CA THR A 139 0.44 0.55 -2.73
C THR A 139 1.67 1.39 -2.40
N ALA A 140 2.87 1.01 -2.86
CA ALA A 140 4.11 1.58 -2.33
C ALA A 140 4.27 3.09 -2.62
N TYR A 141 3.95 3.54 -3.84
CA TYR A 141 4.11 4.95 -4.19
C TYR A 141 3.23 5.87 -3.33
N TYR A 142 1.92 5.64 -3.27
CA TYR A 142 1.02 6.54 -2.54
C TYR A 142 1.14 6.41 -1.01
N SER A 143 1.48 5.22 -0.50
CA SER A 143 1.51 4.96 0.95
C SER A 143 2.86 5.28 1.61
N PHE A 144 3.97 5.16 0.87
CA PHE A 144 5.32 5.31 1.42
C PHE A 144 6.07 6.47 0.79
N TYR A 145 6.17 6.52 -0.55
CA TYR A 145 6.94 7.54 -1.25
C TYR A 145 6.30 8.93 -1.16
N LEU A 146 5.01 9.03 -1.52
CA LEU A 146 4.28 10.29 -1.65
C LEU A 146 4.37 11.16 -0.37
N PRO A 147 4.15 10.65 0.86
CA PRO A 147 4.25 11.50 2.06
C PRO A 147 5.62 12.14 2.28
N VAL A 148 6.71 11.46 1.87
CA VAL A 148 8.09 11.97 2.03
C VAL A 148 8.44 12.94 0.90
N ALA A 149 8.07 12.60 -0.34
CA ALA A 149 8.24 13.50 -1.48
C ALA A 149 7.48 14.83 -1.28
N LEU A 150 6.22 14.78 -0.80
CA LEU A 150 5.45 15.97 -0.44
C LEU A 150 6.16 16.81 0.62
N ALA A 151 6.76 16.18 1.64
CA ALA A 151 7.51 16.90 2.67
C ALA A 151 8.76 17.60 2.13
N LEU A 152 9.51 16.95 1.23
CA LEU A 152 10.68 17.53 0.56
C LEU A 152 10.30 18.75 -0.31
N HIS A 153 9.21 18.64 -1.07
CA HIS A 153 8.67 19.75 -1.86
C HIS A 153 8.12 20.88 -0.98
N CYS A 154 7.37 20.56 0.07
CA CYS A 154 6.83 21.54 1.02
C CYS A 154 7.93 22.39 1.68
N LEU A 155 9.10 21.81 1.90
CA LEU A 155 10.26 22.51 2.47
C LEU A 155 11.15 23.19 1.42
N ASN A 156 10.84 23.07 0.13
CA ASN A 156 11.65 23.55 -1.00
C ASN A 156 13.10 23.01 -0.96
N ILE A 157 13.27 21.77 -0.48
CA ILE A 157 14.57 21.08 -0.44
C ILE A 157 14.61 19.86 -1.36
N ALA A 158 13.54 19.58 -2.11
CA ALA A 158 13.51 18.48 -3.07
C ALA A 158 14.59 18.64 -4.14
N THR A 159 15.36 17.59 -4.35
CA THR A 159 16.35 17.47 -5.42
C THR A 159 16.16 16.14 -6.13
N PRO A 160 16.58 15.98 -7.40
CA PRO A 160 16.51 14.69 -8.08
C PRO A 160 17.23 13.58 -7.29
N LYS A 161 18.33 13.92 -6.60
CA LYS A 161 19.12 12.97 -5.83
C LYS A 161 18.42 12.54 -4.54
N ASN A 162 17.85 13.46 -3.76
CA ASN A 162 17.18 13.09 -2.52
C ASN A 162 15.84 12.40 -2.76
N LEU A 163 15.10 12.78 -3.81
CA LEU A 163 13.89 12.09 -4.24
C LEU A 163 14.20 10.66 -4.67
N LYS A 164 15.28 10.47 -5.46
CA LYS A 164 15.70 9.13 -5.86
C LYS A 164 16.12 8.25 -4.68
N GLN A 165 16.91 8.78 -3.76
CA GLN A 165 17.28 8.05 -2.54
C GLN A 165 16.04 7.69 -1.69
N ALA A 166 15.06 8.59 -1.61
CA ALA A 166 13.82 8.33 -0.89
C ALA A 166 13.00 7.22 -1.58
N GLU A 167 12.83 7.30 -2.89
CA GLU A 167 12.17 6.26 -3.70
C GLU A 167 12.84 4.89 -3.54
N ASP A 168 14.17 4.83 -3.68
CA ASP A 168 14.93 3.58 -3.63
C ASP A 168 14.75 2.84 -2.30
N ILE A 169 14.40 3.53 -1.21
CA ILE A 169 14.18 2.94 0.11
C ILE A 169 12.70 2.74 0.42
N LEU A 170 11.85 3.71 0.04
CA LEU A 170 10.42 3.69 0.35
C LEU A 170 9.65 2.67 -0.50
N ILE A 171 10.10 2.39 -1.73
CA ILE A 171 9.48 1.37 -2.58
C ILE A 171 9.70 -0.04 -2.01
N PRO A 172 10.93 -0.47 -1.64
CA PRO A 172 11.14 -1.75 -0.94
C PRO A 172 10.45 -1.85 0.42
N LEU A 173 10.34 -0.73 1.16
CA LEU A 173 9.57 -0.66 2.41
C LEU A 173 8.07 -0.91 2.15
N GLY A 174 7.51 -0.32 1.10
CA GLY A 174 6.12 -0.55 0.71
C GLY A 174 5.87 -1.97 0.21
N GLU A 175 6.81 -2.54 -0.54
CA GLU A 175 6.76 -3.96 -0.94
C GLU A 175 6.74 -4.88 0.28
N TYR A 176 7.64 -4.62 1.24
CA TYR A 176 7.67 -5.36 2.49
C TYR A 176 6.35 -5.24 3.26
N PHE A 177 5.82 -4.02 3.41
CA PHE A 177 4.56 -3.78 4.13
C PHE A 177 3.38 -4.56 3.56
N GLN A 178 3.27 -4.64 2.23
CA GLN A 178 2.18 -5.38 1.59
C GLN A 178 2.37 -6.90 1.71
N ILE A 179 3.60 -7.41 1.63
CA ILE A 179 3.87 -8.84 1.92
C ILE A 179 3.49 -9.19 3.37
N GLN A 180 3.70 -8.27 4.32
CA GLN A 180 3.18 -8.46 5.68
C GLN A 180 1.66 -8.46 5.72
N ASP A 181 1.00 -7.63 4.90
CA ASP A 181 -0.47 -7.57 4.85
C ASP A 181 -1.05 -8.88 4.36
N ASP A 182 -0.53 -9.41 3.26
CA ASP A 182 -0.89 -10.70 2.69
C ASP A 182 -0.63 -11.86 3.67
N TYR A 183 0.47 -11.81 4.41
CA TYR A 183 0.75 -12.78 5.48
C TYR A 183 -0.28 -12.68 6.61
N LEU A 184 -0.58 -11.47 7.08
CA LEU A 184 -1.54 -11.23 8.16
C LEU A 184 -2.96 -11.58 7.73
N ASP A 185 -3.35 -11.36 6.48
CA ASP A 185 -4.66 -11.72 5.94
C ASP A 185 -4.96 -13.22 6.16
N ASN A 186 -3.94 -14.06 5.98
CA ASN A 186 -4.06 -15.51 6.20
C ASN A 186 -3.81 -15.95 7.65
N PHE A 187 -2.72 -15.49 8.26
CA PHE A 187 -2.19 -16.04 9.53
C PHE A 187 -2.46 -15.17 10.75
N GLY A 188 -2.85 -13.91 10.56
CA GLY A 188 -3.13 -13.01 11.66
C GLY A 188 -4.53 -13.21 12.24
N LEU A 189 -4.69 -12.79 13.49
CA LEU A 189 -5.96 -12.93 14.21
C LEU A 189 -6.94 -11.82 13.78
N PRO A 190 -8.20 -12.12 13.42
CA PRO A 190 -9.18 -11.12 13.00
C PRO A 190 -9.36 -9.97 14.01
N GLU A 191 -9.27 -10.29 15.31
CA GLU A 191 -9.35 -9.33 16.42
C GLU A 191 -8.23 -8.26 16.39
N HIS A 192 -7.07 -8.61 15.83
CA HIS A 192 -5.92 -7.72 15.75
C HIS A 192 -5.91 -6.90 14.47
N ILE A 193 -6.30 -7.51 13.34
CA ILE A 193 -6.29 -6.88 12.01
C ILE A 193 -7.51 -5.96 11.81
N GLY A 194 -8.64 -6.27 12.48
CA GLY A 194 -9.87 -5.48 12.36
C GLY A 194 -10.68 -5.76 11.09
N LYS A 195 -10.28 -6.79 10.31
CA LYS A 195 -11.05 -7.39 9.21
C LYS A 195 -10.89 -8.91 9.25
N ILE A 196 -11.81 -9.61 8.60
CA ILE A 196 -11.63 -11.02 8.25
C ILE A 196 -10.82 -11.03 6.95
N GLY A 197 -9.73 -11.81 6.90
CA GLY A 197 -8.95 -11.95 5.67
C GLY A 197 -9.72 -12.73 4.61
N THR A 198 -9.66 -12.26 3.37
CA THR A 198 -10.46 -12.78 2.25
C THR A 198 -9.63 -13.06 1.00
N ASP A 199 -8.30 -12.88 1.03
CA ASP A 199 -7.45 -12.97 -0.16
C ASP A 199 -7.62 -14.29 -0.93
N ILE A 200 -7.74 -15.41 -0.20
CA ILE A 200 -7.96 -16.74 -0.79
C ILE A 200 -9.31 -16.81 -1.50
N GLN A 201 -10.37 -16.26 -0.91
CA GLN A 201 -11.73 -16.35 -1.45
C GLN A 201 -11.93 -15.38 -2.63
N ASP A 202 -11.26 -14.24 -2.58
CA ASP A 202 -11.32 -13.17 -3.58
C ASP A 202 -10.33 -13.38 -4.73
N ASN A 203 -9.70 -14.56 -4.80
CA ASN A 203 -8.76 -14.94 -5.86
C ASN A 203 -7.57 -13.97 -5.98
N LYS A 204 -7.12 -13.36 -4.88
CA LYS A 204 -6.06 -12.35 -4.93
C LYS A 204 -4.72 -12.97 -5.32
N CYS A 205 -3.92 -12.23 -6.10
CA CYS A 205 -2.56 -12.62 -6.46
C CYS A 205 -1.58 -12.40 -5.28
N SER A 206 -1.90 -12.93 -4.09
CA SER A 206 -1.16 -12.73 -2.85
C SER A 206 0.27 -13.27 -2.90
N TRP A 207 1.16 -12.73 -2.07
CA TRP A 207 2.49 -13.29 -1.85
C TRP A 207 2.44 -14.78 -1.49
N LEU A 208 1.51 -15.19 -0.63
CA LEU A 208 1.40 -16.57 -0.14
C LEU A 208 1.11 -17.57 -1.27
N VAL A 209 0.13 -17.27 -2.14
CA VAL A 209 -0.18 -18.16 -3.28
C VAL A 209 0.97 -18.21 -4.27
N ASN A 210 1.66 -17.09 -4.49
CA ASN A 210 2.85 -17.08 -5.35
C ASN A 210 4.00 -17.90 -4.76
N GLN A 211 4.22 -17.88 -3.44
CA GLN A 211 5.20 -18.77 -2.80
C GLN A 211 4.77 -20.23 -2.87
N ALA A 212 3.48 -20.53 -2.64
CA ALA A 212 2.95 -21.88 -2.74
C ALA A 212 3.13 -22.45 -4.15
N LEU A 213 2.75 -21.71 -5.19
CA LEU A 213 2.88 -22.15 -6.58
C LEU A 213 4.32 -22.44 -7.00
N GLN A 214 5.31 -21.73 -6.43
CA GLN A 214 6.73 -22.00 -6.70
C GLN A 214 7.24 -23.29 -6.07
N LEU A 215 6.63 -23.75 -4.98
CA LEU A 215 7.09 -24.87 -4.18
C LEU A 215 6.24 -26.14 -4.35
N ALA A 216 5.02 -25.98 -4.85
CA ALA A 216 4.01 -27.03 -4.91
C ALA A 216 4.48 -28.23 -5.76
N THR A 217 4.29 -29.44 -5.23
CA THR A 217 4.28 -30.66 -6.05
C THR A 217 3.06 -30.66 -6.97
N PRO A 218 2.99 -31.53 -8.00
CA PRO A 218 1.80 -31.65 -8.84
C PRO A 218 0.50 -31.87 -8.05
N GLU A 219 0.56 -32.66 -6.97
CA GLU A 219 -0.59 -32.94 -6.11
C GLU A 219 -1.01 -31.70 -5.30
N GLN A 220 -0.04 -30.99 -4.71
CA GLN A 220 -0.31 -29.75 -3.98
C GLN A 220 -0.83 -28.64 -4.91
N ARG A 221 -0.34 -28.60 -6.15
CA ARG A 221 -0.82 -27.67 -7.15
C ARG A 221 -2.27 -27.95 -7.53
N GLN A 222 -2.65 -29.22 -7.69
CA GLN A 222 -4.07 -29.56 -7.91
C GLN A 222 -4.95 -29.10 -6.75
N ILE A 223 -4.47 -29.23 -5.51
CA ILE A 223 -5.20 -28.71 -4.33
C ILE A 223 -5.40 -27.19 -4.43
N LEU A 224 -4.37 -26.43 -4.84
CA LEU A 224 -4.51 -24.99 -5.06
C LEU A 224 -5.57 -24.70 -6.16
N GLU A 225 -5.49 -25.38 -7.30
CA GLU A 225 -6.42 -25.19 -8.43
C GLU A 225 -7.89 -25.51 -8.07
N ASP A 226 -8.13 -26.54 -7.26
CA ASP A 226 -9.48 -26.97 -6.88
C ASP A 226 -10.14 -26.06 -5.82
N ASN A 227 -9.33 -25.35 -5.01
CA ASN A 227 -9.79 -24.69 -3.78
C ASN A 227 -9.57 -23.17 -3.74
N TYR A 228 -8.59 -22.61 -4.46
CA TYR A 228 -8.29 -21.18 -4.43
C TYR A 228 -9.32 -20.35 -5.22
N GLY A 229 -9.61 -19.12 -4.77
CA GLY A 229 -10.55 -18.22 -5.43
C GLY A 229 -12.02 -18.66 -5.32
N GLN A 230 -12.35 -19.46 -4.31
CA GLN A 230 -13.68 -20.01 -4.11
C GLN A 230 -14.32 -19.37 -2.87
N LYS A 231 -15.53 -18.81 -3.01
CA LYS A 231 -16.32 -18.22 -1.90
C LYS A 231 -16.94 -19.31 -1.00
N ASP A 232 -16.11 -20.24 -0.56
CA ASP A 232 -16.43 -21.40 0.26
C ASP A 232 -15.39 -21.52 1.40
N LYS A 233 -15.88 -21.56 2.64
CA LYS A 233 -15.02 -21.61 3.84
C LYS A 233 -14.30 -22.94 4.02
N GLU A 234 -14.86 -24.05 3.53
CA GLU A 234 -14.21 -25.36 3.62
C GLU A 234 -13.02 -25.43 2.66
N LYS A 235 -13.20 -24.89 1.44
CA LYS A 235 -12.11 -24.77 0.46
C LYS A 235 -11.01 -23.82 0.94
N GLU A 236 -11.39 -22.68 1.52
CA GLU A 236 -10.44 -21.76 2.15
C GLU A 236 -9.62 -22.46 3.25
N ALA A 237 -10.27 -23.27 4.11
CA ALA A 237 -9.58 -24.02 5.16
C ALA A 237 -8.60 -25.06 4.61
N VAL A 238 -8.89 -25.67 3.46
CA VAL A 238 -7.95 -26.56 2.76
C VAL A 238 -6.70 -25.82 2.32
N ILE A 239 -6.84 -24.62 1.73
CA ILE A 239 -5.71 -23.77 1.33
C ILE A 239 -4.89 -23.35 2.55
N LYS A 240 -5.54 -22.91 3.63
CA LYS A 240 -4.87 -22.52 4.88
C LYS A 240 -4.02 -23.66 5.45
N LYS A 241 -4.58 -24.86 5.50
CA LYS A 241 -3.84 -26.06 5.93
C LYS A 241 -2.68 -26.38 4.99
N LEU A 242 -2.86 -26.25 3.68
CA LEU A 242 -1.77 -26.46 2.73
C LEU A 242 -0.62 -25.45 2.98
N TYR A 243 -0.92 -24.18 3.24
CA TYR A 243 0.10 -23.19 3.57
C TYR A 243 0.86 -23.52 4.87
N ASP A 244 0.17 -24.07 5.87
CA ASP A 244 0.80 -24.60 7.10
C ASP A 244 1.73 -25.78 6.79
N ASP A 245 1.24 -26.78 6.04
CA ASP A 245 2.01 -27.98 5.66
C ASP A 245 3.26 -27.61 4.82
N MET A 246 3.18 -26.53 4.04
CA MET A 246 4.28 -25.97 3.24
C MET A 246 5.20 -25.04 4.03
N LYS A 247 4.92 -24.78 5.31
CA LYS A 247 5.73 -23.92 6.19
C LYS A 247 5.92 -22.51 5.63
N LEU A 248 4.86 -21.94 5.06
CA LEU A 248 4.92 -20.60 4.47
C LEU A 248 5.09 -19.51 5.53
N LYS A 249 4.70 -19.79 6.78
CA LYS A 249 4.96 -18.90 7.92
C LYS A 249 6.47 -18.74 8.17
N GLU A 250 7.20 -19.84 8.29
CA GLU A 250 8.65 -19.81 8.51
C GLU A 250 9.37 -19.12 7.34
N ARG A 251 8.89 -19.35 6.12
CA ARG A 251 9.40 -18.67 4.92
C ARG A 251 9.18 -17.17 4.95
N PHE A 252 8.03 -16.71 5.45
CA PHE A 252 7.78 -15.29 5.67
C PHE A 252 8.71 -14.72 6.74
N GLU A 253 8.91 -15.42 7.87
CA GLU A 253 9.81 -15.00 8.94
C GLU A 253 11.26 -14.86 8.43
N GLU A 254 11.74 -15.78 7.60
CA GLU A 254 13.05 -15.69 6.94
C GLU A 254 13.13 -14.50 5.98
N PHE A 255 12.09 -14.28 5.17
CA PHE A 255 11.99 -13.14 4.26
C PHE A 255 12.01 -11.81 5.03
N GLU A 256 11.24 -11.71 6.12
CA GLU A 256 11.12 -10.50 6.93
C GLU A 256 12.46 -10.10 7.53
N GLU A 257 13.21 -11.03 8.12
CA GLU A 257 14.52 -10.71 8.70
C GLU A 257 15.55 -10.30 7.64
N LYS A 258 15.56 -10.99 6.49
CA LYS A 258 16.43 -10.64 5.37
C LYS A 258 16.11 -9.24 4.83
N ARG A 259 14.83 -8.97 4.54
CA ARG A 259 14.39 -7.69 3.97
C ARG A 259 14.60 -6.54 4.94
N ALA A 260 14.36 -6.73 6.24
CA ALA A 260 14.65 -5.73 7.25
C ALA A 260 16.15 -5.39 7.33
N THR A 261 17.02 -6.38 7.15
CA THR A 261 18.47 -6.18 7.10
C THR A 261 18.88 -5.37 5.86
N GLU A 262 18.39 -5.77 4.67
CA GLU A 262 18.62 -5.04 3.42
C GLU A 262 18.20 -3.56 3.54
N ILE A 263 17.00 -3.31 4.07
CA ILE A 263 16.49 -1.94 4.25
C ILE A 263 17.36 -1.15 5.24
N LYS A 264 17.79 -1.74 6.36
CA LYS A 264 18.69 -1.07 7.31
C LYS A 264 20.02 -0.69 6.66
N ASP A 265 20.57 -1.55 5.81
CA ASP A 265 21.81 -1.26 5.09
C ASP A 265 21.60 -0.12 4.08
N MET A 266 20.46 -0.08 3.39
CA MET A 266 20.12 1.05 2.51
C MET A 266 20.01 2.36 3.29
N ILE A 267 19.34 2.34 4.45
CA ILE A 267 19.19 3.51 5.33
C ILE A 267 20.55 4.02 5.84
N ASN A 268 21.45 3.10 6.22
CA ASN A 268 22.79 3.46 6.71
C ASN A 268 23.67 4.13 5.64
N ASN A 269 23.39 3.90 4.36
CA ASN A 269 24.15 4.41 3.23
C ASN A 269 23.55 5.68 2.60
N ILE A 270 22.51 6.26 3.19
CA ILE A 270 21.90 7.51 2.71
C ILE A 270 22.88 8.68 2.80
N ASP A 271 22.91 9.48 1.75
CA ASP A 271 23.53 10.80 1.77
C ASP A 271 22.55 11.88 2.28
N GLU A 272 22.81 12.37 3.49
CA GLU A 272 22.02 13.41 4.18
C GLU A 272 22.44 14.86 3.82
N SER A 273 23.39 15.04 2.88
CA SER A 273 23.94 16.36 2.52
C SER A 273 22.95 17.29 1.81
N GLU A 274 21.93 16.74 1.14
CA GLU A 274 20.89 17.49 0.42
C GLU A 274 19.56 17.51 1.18
N GLY A 275 19.62 17.63 2.51
CA GLY A 275 18.45 17.86 3.37
C GLY A 275 17.63 16.62 3.74
N LEU A 276 17.82 15.49 3.03
CA LEU A 276 17.23 14.21 3.43
C LEU A 276 17.76 13.75 4.79
N LYS A 277 16.93 13.05 5.56
CA LYS A 277 17.30 12.53 6.87
C LYS A 277 17.02 11.05 7.00
N LYS A 278 18.02 10.28 7.45
CA LYS A 278 17.89 8.83 7.65
C LYS A 278 16.80 8.48 8.67
N GLY A 279 16.59 9.36 9.66
CA GLY A 279 15.59 9.20 10.72
C GLY A 279 14.16 9.02 10.22
N ILE A 280 13.84 9.51 9.01
CA ILE A 280 12.54 9.27 8.37
C ILE A 280 12.34 7.77 8.11
N PHE A 281 13.32 7.15 7.44
CA PHE A 281 13.24 5.76 7.05
C PHE A 281 13.35 4.82 8.25
N GLU A 282 14.15 5.19 9.26
CA GLU A 282 14.22 4.48 10.54
C GLU A 282 12.84 4.47 11.24
N ALA A 283 12.14 5.61 11.25
CA ALA A 283 10.82 5.69 11.86
C ALA A 283 9.73 4.98 11.04
N PHE A 284 9.84 4.92 9.70
CA PHE A 284 8.98 4.07 8.88
C PHE A 284 9.19 2.60 9.20
N LEU A 285 10.45 2.14 9.19
CA LEU A 285 10.79 0.74 9.47
C LEU A 285 10.34 0.35 10.89
N ALA A 286 10.57 1.20 11.89
CA ALA A 286 10.17 0.94 13.27
C ALA A 286 8.64 0.79 13.43
N LYS A 287 7.84 1.44 12.57
CA LYS A 287 6.38 1.35 12.61
C LYS A 287 5.85 0.05 11.99
N ILE A 288 6.56 -0.54 11.03
CA ILE A 288 6.07 -1.70 10.27
C ILE A 288 6.79 -3.01 10.59
N TYR A 289 8.04 -2.96 11.05
CA TYR A 289 8.83 -4.17 11.33
C TYR A 289 8.17 -4.98 12.45
N LYS A 290 7.88 -6.26 12.16
CA LYS A 290 7.16 -7.18 13.07
C LYS A 290 5.80 -6.64 13.53
N ARG A 291 5.10 -5.89 12.68
CA ARG A 291 3.74 -5.44 12.96
C ARG A 291 2.80 -6.65 13.10
N SER A 292 1.85 -6.53 14.02
CA SER A 292 0.81 -7.55 14.25
C SER A 292 -0.56 -7.17 13.69
N LYS A 293 -0.65 -6.01 13.04
CA LYS A 293 -1.84 -5.45 12.41
C LYS A 293 -1.48 -4.43 11.34
#